data_AF-A0A7W8V9X0-F1
#
_entry.id   AF-A0A7W8V9X0-F1
#
_cell.length_a   1.000
_cell.length_b   1.000
_cell.length_c   1.000
_cell.angle_alpha   90.00
_cell.angle_beta   90.00
_cell.angle_gamma   90.00
#
_symmetry.space_group_name_H-M   'P 1'
#
loop_
_entity.id
_entity.type
_entity.pdbx_description
1 polymer ?
#
loop_
_entity_poly.entity_id
_entity_poly.type
_entity_poly.pdbx_seq_one_letter_code
_entity_poly.pdbx_strand_id
1 'polypeptide(L)'
;MTFEDLIRDARERELTPSTRVLAAFNAISVCWQLADMLIQPPTALPLEHSDAVAVPKLAKWAIREAPQGELPMTPEDAVALAGRVHTQLGGE
;
A
#
# COMPACT_ATOMS: atom_id res chain seq x y z
N MET A 1 -14.13 3.01 4.41
CA MET A 1 -12.98 2.44 5.14
C MET A 1 -11.89 3.50 5.09
N THR A 2 -11.38 3.98 6.22
CA THR A 2 -10.36 5.04 6.24
C THR A 2 -8.96 4.44 6.15
N PHE A 3 -7.96 5.29 5.87
CA PHE A 3 -6.56 4.90 5.97
C PHE A 3 -6.22 4.31 7.34
N GLU A 4 -6.69 4.93 8.42
CA GLU A 4 -6.42 4.51 9.80
C GLU A 4 -6.97 3.11 10.12
N ASP A 5 -8.20 2.81 9.68
CA ASP A 5 -8.78 1.47 9.83
C ASP A 5 -7.92 0.41 9.13
N LEU A 6 -7.46 0.71 7.93
CA LEU A 6 -6.65 -0.21 7.11
C LEU A 6 -5.22 -0.38 7.65
N ILE A 7 -4.62 0.68 8.19
CA ILE A 7 -3.33 0.61 8.88
C ILE A 7 -3.45 -0.18 10.19
N ARG A 8 -4.57 -0.05 10.91
CA ARG A 8 -4.83 -0.89 12.10
C ARG A 8 -4.87 -2.36 11.72
N ASP A 9 -5.62 -2.71 10.68
CA ASP A 9 -5.69 -4.10 10.19
C ASP A 9 -4.31 -4.59 9.68
N ALA A 10 -3.54 -3.75 9.01
CA ALA A 10 -2.19 -4.11 8.56
C ALA A 10 -1.19 -4.36 9.72
N ARG A 11 -1.43 -3.74 10.89
CA ARG A 11 -0.65 -3.93 12.11
C ARG A 11 -1.14 -5.11 12.96
N GLU A 12 -2.36 -5.60 12.72
CA GLU A 12 -2.96 -6.66 13.51
C GLU A 12 -2.19 -7.98 13.34
N ARG A 13 -1.54 -8.43 14.41
CA ARG A 13 -0.65 -9.60 14.35
C ARG A 13 -1.41 -10.91 14.31
N GLU A 14 -2.68 -10.88 14.68
CA GLU A 14 -3.59 -12.02 14.59
C GLU A 14 -4.00 -12.33 13.15
N LEU A 15 -3.85 -11.36 12.23
CA LEU A 15 -4.11 -11.55 10.80
C LEU A 15 -2.95 -12.20 10.08
N THR A 16 -3.26 -12.92 8.99
CA THR A 16 -2.22 -13.53 8.16
C THR A 16 -1.32 -12.45 7.55
N PRO A 17 -0.03 -12.75 7.33
CA PRO A 17 0.89 -11.83 6.65
C PRO A 17 0.33 -11.31 5.31
N SER A 18 -0.32 -12.16 4.51
CA SER A 18 -0.97 -11.75 3.26
C SER A 18 -2.12 -10.77 3.48
N THR A 19 -2.98 -11.02 4.47
CA THR A 19 -4.08 -10.10 4.82
C THR A 19 -3.54 -8.73 5.25
N ARG A 20 -2.47 -8.72 6.04
CA ARG A 20 -1.85 -7.50 6.54
C ARG A 20 -1.20 -6.67 5.42
N VAL A 21 -0.49 -7.32 4.51
CA VAL A 21 0.10 -6.69 3.32
C VAL A 21 -1.00 -6.14 2.39
N LEU A 22 -2.10 -6.89 2.23
CA LEU A 22 -3.25 -6.44 1.45
C LEU A 22 -3.95 -5.24 2.11
N ALA A 23 -4.09 -5.23 3.44
CA ALA A 23 -4.65 -4.11 4.18
C ALA A 23 -3.78 -2.84 4.01
N ALA A 24 -2.46 -2.97 4.06
CA ALA A 24 -1.55 -1.86 3.77
C ALA A 24 -1.67 -1.34 2.33
N PHE A 25 -1.81 -2.24 1.34
CA PHE A 25 -2.07 -1.84 -0.05
C PHE A 25 -3.42 -1.13 -0.20
N ASN A 26 -4.45 -1.60 0.51
CA ASN A 26 -5.75 -0.94 0.52
C ASN A 26 -5.67 0.44 1.18
N ALA A 27 -4.90 0.60 2.26
CA ALA A 27 -4.65 1.90 2.91
C ALA A 27 -4.04 2.89 1.91
N ILE A 28 -2.99 2.43 1.23
CA ILE A 28 -2.33 3.15 0.14
C ILE A 28 -3.33 3.52 -0.97
N SER A 29 -4.17 2.56 -1.39
CA SER A 29 -5.20 2.78 -2.40
C SER A 29 -6.27 3.77 -1.96
N VAL A 30 -6.65 3.81 -0.69
CA VAL A 30 -7.59 4.81 -0.13
C VAL A 30 -6.95 6.20 -0.12
N CYS A 31 -5.67 6.31 0.23
CA CYS A 31 -4.93 7.57 0.04
C CYS A 31 -4.88 7.97 -1.44
N TRP A 32 -4.85 7.00 -2.36
CA TRP A 32 -4.86 7.22 -3.80
C TRP A 32 -6.22 7.40 -4.46
N GLN A 33 -7.34 7.00 -3.85
CA GLN A 33 -8.68 7.16 -4.42
C GLN A 33 -9.08 8.64 -4.61
N LEU A 34 -8.22 9.59 -4.23
CA LEU A 34 -8.30 11.00 -4.58
C LEU A 34 -7.67 11.39 -5.93
N ALA A 35 -6.96 10.51 -6.64
CA ALA A 35 -6.34 10.87 -7.92
C ALA A 35 -6.11 9.67 -8.85
N ASP A 36 -6.99 9.46 -9.84
CA ASP A 36 -6.67 9.27 -11.27
C ASP A 36 -5.46 8.38 -11.70
N MET A 37 -5.05 7.40 -10.89
CA MET A 37 -3.76 6.71 -11.03
C MET A 37 -3.75 5.48 -11.92
N LEU A 38 -4.89 5.08 -12.48
CA LEU A 38 -4.90 4.16 -13.63
C LEU A 38 -4.57 4.88 -14.94
N ILE A 39 -4.49 6.22 -14.93
CA ILE A 39 -4.23 7.05 -16.12
C ILE A 39 -2.90 7.79 -16.03
N GLN A 40 -2.43 8.15 -14.82
CA GLN A 40 -1.17 8.88 -14.65
C GLN A 40 0.01 7.94 -14.40
N PRO A 41 1.16 8.13 -15.08
CA PRO A 41 2.34 7.32 -14.84
C PRO A 41 2.88 7.54 -13.41
N PRO A 42 3.46 6.51 -12.78
CA PRO A 42 3.99 6.58 -11.40
C PRO A 42 5.09 7.63 -11.19
N THR A 43 5.64 8.21 -12.27
CA THR A 43 6.59 9.33 -12.27
C THR A 43 5.98 10.69 -11.93
N ALA A 44 4.66 10.84 -11.96
CA ALA A 44 3.99 12.11 -11.65
C ALA A 44 3.74 12.32 -10.14
N LEU A 45 4.06 11.33 -9.31
CA LEU A 45 3.84 11.41 -7.88
C LEU A 45 5.07 11.97 -7.15
N PRO A 46 4.86 12.75 -6.07
CA PRO A 46 5.90 13.14 -5.14
C PRO A 46 6.29 11.98 -4.21
N LEU A 47 6.44 10.77 -4.75
CA LEU A 47 6.95 9.64 -4.00
C LEU A 47 8.48 9.60 -4.11
N GLU A 48 9.12 9.20 -3.01
CA GLU A 48 10.51 8.78 -3.04
C GLU A 48 10.69 7.64 -4.07
N HIS A 49 11.83 7.63 -4.77
CA HIS A 49 12.09 6.68 -5.86
C HIS A 49 11.94 5.21 -5.42
N SER A 50 12.27 4.90 -4.17
CA SER A 50 12.09 3.57 -3.57
C SER A 50 10.62 3.19 -3.40
N ASP A 51 9.77 4.14 -2.99
CA ASP A 51 8.34 3.91 -2.77
C ASP A 51 7.60 3.81 -4.11
N ALA A 52 7.99 4.61 -5.10
CA ALA A 52 7.47 4.58 -6.47
C ALA A 52 7.72 3.23 -7.18
N VAL A 53 8.74 2.46 -6.78
CA VAL A 53 9.02 1.11 -7.29
C VAL A 53 8.32 0.03 -6.45
N ALA A 54 8.17 0.26 -5.14
CA ALA A 54 7.54 -0.69 -4.21
C ALA A 54 6.02 -0.80 -4.44
N VAL A 55 5.35 0.32 -4.67
CA VAL A 55 3.91 0.42 -4.92
C VAL A 55 3.43 -0.44 -6.09
N PRO A 56 3.98 -0.33 -7.32
CA PRO A 56 3.52 -1.14 -8.45
C PRO A 56 3.81 -2.63 -8.26
N LYS A 57 4.89 -3.00 -7.56
CA LYS A 57 5.16 -4.41 -7.20
C LYS A 57 4.10 -4.94 -6.25
N LEU A 58 3.75 -4.15 -5.23
CA LEU A 58 2.70 -4.49 -4.27
C LEU A 58 1.32 -4.56 -4.93
N ALA A 59 1.01 -3.63 -5.84
CA ALA A 59 -0.24 -3.63 -6.62
C ALA A 59 -0.34 -4.86 -7.52
N LYS A 60 0.73 -5.21 -8.23
CA LYS A 60 0.77 -6.39 -9.10
C LYS A 60 0.50 -7.67 -8.31
N TRP A 61 1.10 -7.81 -7.13
CA TRP A 61 0.83 -8.92 -6.23
C TRP A 61 -0.61 -8.91 -5.72
N ALA A 62 -1.10 -7.75 -5.23
CA ALA A 62 -2.46 -7.62 -4.71
C ALA A 62 -3.54 -7.97 -5.74
N ILE A 63 -3.31 -7.67 -7.02
CA ILE A 63 -4.25 -7.94 -8.12
C ILE A 63 -4.16 -9.38 -8.63
N ARG A 64 -2.95 -9.95 -8.71
CA ARG A 64 -2.72 -11.23 -9.42
C ARG A 64 -2.51 -12.43 -8.50
N GLU A 65 -2.06 -12.19 -7.27
CA GLU A 65 -1.50 -13.23 -6.40
C GLU A 65 -2.11 -13.22 -4.99
N ALA A 66 -2.65 -12.10 -4.50
CA ALA A 66 -3.31 -12.09 -3.21
C ALA A 66 -4.61 -12.92 -3.22
N PRO A 67 -4.94 -13.63 -2.11
CA PRO A 67 -4.17 -13.78 -0.87
C PRO A 67 -3.15 -14.95 -0.89
N GLN A 68 -3.06 -15.71 -1.99
CA GLN A 68 -2.24 -16.91 -2.12
C GLN A 68 -1.08 -16.69 -3.11
N GLY A 69 0.02 -16.11 -2.59
CA GLY A 69 1.24 -15.86 -3.36
C GLY A 69 2.39 -15.45 -2.44
N GLU A 70 3.62 -15.53 -2.93
CA GLU A 70 4.79 -15.08 -2.18
C GLU A 70 4.71 -13.57 -1.95
N LEU A 71 4.93 -13.14 -0.71
CA LEU A 71 4.76 -11.74 -0.34
C LEU A 71 5.86 -10.90 -1.00
N PRO A 72 5.53 -9.80 -1.70
CA PRO A 72 6.51 -8.96 -2.37
C PRO A 72 7.39 -8.19 -1.37
N MET A 73 6.91 -8.07 -0.12
CA MET A 73 7.58 -7.43 1.00
C MET A 73 6.96 -7.91 2.32
N THR A 74 7.60 -7.61 3.44
CA THR A 74 7.06 -7.95 4.76
C THR A 74 5.82 -7.09 5.08
N PRO A 75 4.91 -7.56 5.95
CA PRO A 75 3.81 -6.73 6.45
C PRO A 75 4.27 -5.42 7.08
N GLU A 76 5.44 -5.41 7.73
CA GLU A 76 6.02 -4.24 8.36
C GLU A 76 6.52 -3.22 7.32
N ASP A 77 7.19 -3.69 6.27
CA ASP A 77 7.57 -2.85 5.12
C ASP A 77 6.34 -2.26 4.42
N ALA A 78 5.29 -3.07 4.25
CA ALA A 78 4.05 -2.61 3.62
C ALA A 78 3.35 -1.52 4.45
N VAL A 79 3.30 -1.67 5.77
CA VAL A 79 2.78 -0.64 6.70
C VAL A 79 3.65 0.62 6.65
N ALA A 80 4.97 0.47 6.65
CA ALA A 80 5.89 1.59 6.56
C ALA A 80 5.74 2.34 5.24
N LEU A 81 5.59 1.61 4.13
CA LEU A 81 5.30 2.17 2.80
C LEU A 81 3.98 2.95 2.83
N ALA A 82 2.93 2.38 3.41
CA ALA A 82 1.63 3.04 3.51
C ALA A 82 1.69 4.34 4.32
N GLY A 83 2.43 4.34 5.44
CA GLY A 83 2.67 5.56 6.22
C GLY A 83 3.46 6.63 5.46
N ARG A 84 4.50 6.23 4.71
CA ARG A 84 5.29 7.15 3.88
C ARG A 84 4.45 7.77 2.77
N VAL A 85 3.67 6.94 2.06
CA VAL A 85 2.76 7.39 1.00
C VAL A 85 1.71 8.36 1.57
N HIS A 86 1.11 8.04 2.72
CA HIS A 86 0.16 8.93 3.37
C HIS A 86 0.76 10.29 3.73
N THR A 87 1.97 10.29 4.31
CA THR A 87 2.70 11.52 4.66
C THR A 87 3.06 12.34 3.40
N GLN A 88 3.52 11.67 2.34
CA GLN A 88 3.90 12.31 1.07
C GLN A 88 2.70 12.90 0.32
N LEU A 89 1.52 12.30 0.48
CA LEU A 89 0.27 12.78 -0.11
C LEU A 89 -0.43 13.86 0.74
N GLY A 90 0.18 14.30 1.84
CA GLY A 90 -0.35 15.35 2.71
C GLY A 90 -1.44 14.89 3.68
N GLY A 91 -1.44 13.61 4.05
CA GLY A 91 -2.22 13.12 5.18
C GLY A 91 -1.64 13.70 6.49
N GLU A 92 -2.38 14.62 7.10
CA GLU A 92 -2.10 15.21 8.42
C GLU A 92 -2.58 14.30 9.56
#